data_AF-A0A8J3GH38-F1
#
_entry.id   AF-A0A8J3GH38-F1
#
_cell.length_a   1.000
_cell.length_b   1.000
_cell.length_c   1.000
_cell.angle_alpha   90.00
_cell.angle_beta   90.00
_cell.angle_gamma   90.00
#
_symmetry.space_group_name_H-M   'P 1'
#
loop_
_entity.id
_entity.type
_entity.pdbx_description
1 polymer ?
#
loop_
_entity_poly.entity_id
_entity_poly.type
_entity_poly.pdbx_seq_one_letter_code
_entity_poly.pdbx_strand_id
1 'polypeptide(L)'
;MREIVNAIFYVLRGGIAWRLLPSDLINHALVMADRERVGREASPTAAIIDSQSVKTTESGGPRGYDAGKKVKGRKRHALVDTDGGALLVEPHTADIQDRDAGGPLLQMAQPFFPFIKHVWADGGYNHQRVTEATSIAVEIVKKNPGQIGFAVLPRRWVVERFFVWINRNRRLAKDFEASIKSAAAFLYAASVMLLVRRLARYQ
;
A
#
# COMPACT_ATOMS: atom_id res chain seq x y z
N MET A 1 8.74 8.72 22.25
CA MET A 1 8.89 7.24 22.21
C MET A 1 8.00 6.52 23.22
N ARG A 2 8.03 6.89 24.52
CA ARG A 2 7.21 6.28 25.58
C ARG A 2 5.70 6.37 25.32
N GLU A 3 5.21 7.49 24.79
CA GLU A 3 3.79 7.66 24.46
C GLU A 3 3.34 6.75 23.30
N ILE A 4 4.19 6.56 22.29
CA ILE A 4 3.94 5.66 21.16
C ILE A 4 3.88 4.21 21.65
N VAL A 5 4.82 3.83 22.51
CA VAL A 5 4.87 2.49 23.12
C VAL A 5 3.66 2.27 24.04
N ASN A 6 3.27 3.27 24.82
CA ASN A 6 2.08 3.23 25.67
C ASN A 6 0.78 3.14 24.85
N ALA A 7 0.69 3.85 23.72
CA ALA A 7 -0.44 3.74 22.80
C ALA A 7 -0.53 2.32 22.19
N ILE A 8 0.61 1.72 21.81
CA ILE A 8 0.66 0.33 21.33
C ILE A 8 0.22 -0.65 22.43
N PHE A 9 0.72 -0.50 23.67
CA PHE A 9 0.32 -1.36 24.79
C PHE A 9 -1.14 -1.18 25.20
N TYR A 10 -1.67 0.05 25.10
CA TYR A 10 -3.07 0.36 25.33
C TYR A 10 -3.97 -0.27 24.25
N VAL A 11 -3.54 -0.27 22.99
CA VAL A 11 -4.22 -0.97 21.87
C VAL A 11 -4.20 -2.49 22.06
N LEU A 12 -3.08 -3.06 22.53
CA LEU A 12 -2.94 -4.50 22.76
C LEU A 12 -3.70 -5.02 23.99
N ARG A 13 -3.87 -4.22 25.04
CA ARG A 13 -4.57 -4.62 26.28
C ARG A 13 -6.04 -4.20 26.35
N GLY A 14 -6.41 -3.06 25.74
CA GLY A 14 -7.72 -2.43 25.94
C GLY A 14 -8.72 -2.61 24.80
N GLY A 15 -8.28 -3.07 23.61
CA GLY A 15 -9.17 -3.36 22.49
C GLY A 15 -10.09 -2.19 22.10
N ILE A 16 -9.53 -1.05 21.67
CA ILE A 16 -10.33 0.03 21.07
C ILE A 16 -10.41 -0.15 19.55
N ALA A 17 -11.60 0.14 19.02
CA ALA A 17 -11.89 0.16 17.59
C ALA A 17 -10.91 1.09 16.87
N TRP A 18 -10.08 0.50 16.00
CA TRP A 18 -9.09 1.14 15.11
C TRP A 18 -9.58 2.34 14.27
N ARG A 19 -10.87 2.70 14.35
CA ARG A 19 -11.55 3.74 13.58
C ARG A 19 -11.23 5.18 14.01
N LEU A 20 -10.51 5.38 15.13
CA LEU A 20 -10.24 6.70 15.72
C LEU A 20 -8.76 7.12 15.74
N LEU A 21 -7.83 6.25 15.32
CA LEU A 21 -6.43 6.62 15.13
C LEU A 21 -6.22 7.08 13.67
N PRO A 22 -5.51 8.19 13.41
CA PRO A 22 -4.95 8.43 12.08
C PRO A 22 -3.91 7.34 11.81
N SER A 23 -4.36 6.22 11.24
CA SER A 23 -3.57 4.99 11.06
C SER A 23 -2.38 5.20 10.11
N ASP A 24 -2.50 6.20 9.25
CA ASP A 24 -1.47 6.73 8.36
C ASP A 24 -0.35 7.43 9.13
N LEU A 25 -0.63 8.16 10.22
CA LEU A 25 0.39 8.92 10.95
C LEU A 25 1.47 8.02 11.58
N ILE A 26 1.05 6.94 12.25
CA ILE A 26 1.99 5.99 12.86
C ILE A 26 2.78 5.25 11.77
N ASN A 27 2.09 4.81 10.72
CA ASN A 27 2.74 4.13 9.61
C ASN A 27 3.77 5.05 8.92
N HIS A 28 3.42 6.31 8.66
CA HIS A 28 4.30 7.30 8.07
C HIS A 28 5.60 7.42 8.89
N ALA A 29 5.50 7.72 10.18
CA ALA A 29 6.67 7.86 11.04
C ALA A 29 7.57 6.60 11.04
N LEU A 30 6.97 5.42 11.04
CA LEU A 30 7.71 4.15 11.01
C LEU A 30 8.38 3.88 9.67
N VAL A 31 7.77 4.27 8.54
CA VAL A 31 8.43 4.18 7.23
C VAL A 31 9.63 5.10 7.20
N MET A 32 9.50 6.34 7.68
CA MET A 32 10.61 7.30 7.70
C MET A 32 11.78 6.76 8.53
N ALA A 33 11.49 6.22 9.72
CA ALA A 33 12.50 5.58 10.56
C ALA A 33 13.11 4.33 9.93
N ASP A 34 12.33 3.47 9.25
CA ASP A 34 12.86 2.26 8.59
C ASP A 34 13.77 2.63 7.42
N ARG A 35 13.47 3.75 6.73
CA ARG A 35 14.31 4.31 5.65
C ARG A 35 15.65 4.80 6.19
N GLU A 36 15.64 5.62 7.23
CA GLU A 36 16.88 6.11 7.88
C GLU A 36 17.72 4.94 8.40
N ARG A 37 17.09 3.93 9.01
CA ARG A 37 17.75 2.71 9.48
C ARG A 37 18.53 1.98 8.38
N VAL A 38 18.05 2.01 7.13
CA VAL A 38 18.74 1.39 5.98
C VAL A 38 19.63 2.36 5.21
N GLY A 39 19.95 3.53 5.78
CA GLY A 39 20.85 4.52 5.19
C GLY A 39 20.22 5.31 4.04
N ARG A 40 18.89 5.44 4.03
CA ARG A 40 18.15 6.27 3.07
C ARG A 40 17.68 7.56 3.73
N GLU A 41 17.53 8.61 2.92
CA GLU A 41 16.78 9.79 3.33
C GLU A 41 15.37 9.41 3.77
N ALA A 42 14.94 9.98 4.90
CA ALA A 42 13.63 9.75 5.48
C ALA A 42 12.54 10.01 4.44
N SER A 43 12.55 11.19 3.84
CA SER A 43 11.61 11.58 2.80
C SER A 43 11.89 10.88 1.45
N PRO A 44 10.97 10.06 0.93
CA PRO A 44 11.15 9.41 -0.36
C PRO A 44 10.98 10.40 -1.52
N THR A 45 11.78 10.24 -2.56
CA THR A 45 11.68 11.02 -3.82
C THR A 45 11.04 10.24 -4.97
N ALA A 46 10.90 8.93 -4.80
CA ALA A 46 10.27 8.05 -5.77
C ALA A 46 9.48 6.94 -5.09
N ALA A 47 8.44 6.44 -5.77
CA ALA A 47 7.56 5.40 -5.26
C ALA A 47 7.11 4.44 -6.38
N ILE A 48 6.47 3.35 -6.00
CA ILE A 48 5.91 2.35 -6.91
C ILE A 48 4.43 2.19 -6.59
N ILE A 49 3.58 2.21 -7.63
CA ILE A 49 2.13 1.98 -7.51
C ILE A 49 1.74 0.66 -8.16
N ASP A 50 0.94 -0.13 -7.46
CA ASP A 50 0.31 -1.35 -7.99
C ASP A 50 -0.94 -1.71 -7.17
N SER A 51 -1.72 -2.67 -7.66
CA SER A 51 -2.96 -3.13 -7.03
C SER A 51 -2.99 -4.63 -6.78
N GLN A 52 -3.62 -5.02 -5.67
CA GLN A 52 -3.93 -6.41 -5.37
C GLN A 52 -5.42 -6.62 -5.16
N SER A 53 -6.03 -7.50 -5.96
CA SER A 53 -7.43 -7.92 -5.76
C SER A 53 -7.49 -9.14 -4.84
N VAL A 54 -8.31 -9.05 -3.80
CA VAL A 54 -8.52 -10.10 -2.79
C VAL A 54 -10.00 -10.45 -2.68
N LYS A 55 -10.28 -11.73 -2.42
CA LYS A 55 -11.65 -12.20 -2.20
C LYS A 55 -12.19 -11.65 -0.89
N THR A 56 -13.45 -11.23 -0.89
CA THR A 56 -14.19 -10.92 0.34
C THR A 56 -14.97 -12.15 0.83
N THR A 57 -15.30 -12.21 2.12
CA THR A 57 -16.24 -13.21 2.66
C THR A 57 -17.71 -12.83 2.44
N GLU A 58 -18.64 -13.70 2.83
CA GLU A 58 -20.08 -13.45 2.76
C GLU A 58 -20.49 -12.15 3.50
N SER A 59 -19.86 -11.86 4.64
CA SER A 59 -20.09 -10.65 5.44
C SER A 59 -19.23 -9.43 5.02
N GLY A 60 -18.36 -9.56 4.01
CA GLY A 60 -17.58 -8.43 3.50
C GLY A 60 -18.50 -7.44 2.81
N GLY A 61 -18.53 -6.17 3.22
CA GLY A 61 -19.52 -5.20 2.73
C GLY A 61 -19.30 -4.78 1.27
N PRO A 62 -18.99 -3.50 0.96
CA PRO A 62 -18.78 -3.07 -0.42
C PRO A 62 -17.74 -3.94 -1.12
N ARG A 63 -18.11 -4.52 -2.27
CA ARG A 63 -17.27 -5.44 -3.06
C ARG A 63 -17.63 -5.32 -4.55
N GLY A 64 -16.67 -5.65 -5.40
CA GLY A 64 -16.80 -5.62 -6.86
C GLY A 64 -16.26 -6.90 -7.51
N TYR A 65 -16.21 -6.90 -8.85
CA TYR A 65 -15.63 -8.00 -9.61
C TYR A 65 -14.50 -7.50 -10.52
N ASP A 66 -13.29 -8.00 -10.27
CA ASP A 66 -12.14 -7.80 -11.13
C ASP A 66 -12.14 -8.87 -12.22
N ALA A 67 -12.53 -8.50 -13.44
CA ALA A 67 -12.57 -9.43 -14.57
C ALA A 67 -11.19 -9.92 -14.99
N GLY A 68 -10.15 -9.08 -14.87
CA GLY A 68 -8.78 -9.42 -15.25
C GLY A 68 -8.17 -10.47 -14.31
N LYS A 69 -8.46 -10.36 -13.00
CA LYS A 69 -7.99 -11.31 -11.97
C LYS A 69 -9.01 -12.41 -11.65
N LYS A 70 -10.24 -12.32 -12.20
CA LYS A 70 -11.40 -13.18 -11.87
C LYS A 70 -11.67 -13.26 -10.36
N VAL A 71 -11.59 -12.12 -9.68
CA VAL A 71 -11.76 -12.01 -8.22
C VAL A 71 -13.00 -11.19 -7.90
N LYS A 72 -13.94 -11.80 -7.17
CA LYS A 72 -15.03 -11.08 -6.50
C LYS A 72 -14.57 -10.64 -5.11
N GLY A 73 -14.43 -9.34 -4.89
CA GLY A 73 -14.00 -8.81 -3.59
C GLY A 73 -13.56 -7.35 -3.63
N ARG A 74 -12.40 -7.07 -3.02
CA ARG A 74 -11.81 -5.72 -2.96
C ARG A 74 -10.47 -5.66 -3.65
N LYS A 75 -10.14 -4.51 -4.21
CA LYS A 75 -8.84 -4.21 -4.79
C LYS A 75 -8.11 -3.22 -3.90
N ARG A 76 -6.87 -3.50 -3.55
CA ARG A 76 -6.02 -2.71 -2.67
C ARG A 76 -5.00 -2.00 -3.54
N HIS A 77 -5.14 -0.69 -3.74
CA HIS A 77 -4.12 0.11 -4.40
C HIS A 77 -3.08 0.50 -3.36
N ALA A 78 -1.81 0.27 -3.65
CA ALA A 78 -0.72 0.59 -2.76
C ALA A 78 0.29 1.46 -3.48
N LEU A 79 0.66 2.57 -2.84
CA LEU A 79 1.84 3.34 -3.13
C LEU A 79 2.90 2.98 -2.09
N VAL A 80 4.04 2.47 -2.55
CA VAL A 80 5.15 2.05 -1.68
C VAL A 80 6.42 2.80 -2.04
N ASP A 81 7.31 2.97 -1.07
CA ASP A 81 8.64 3.53 -1.35
C ASP A 81 9.53 2.51 -2.09
N THR A 82 10.76 2.93 -2.41
CA THR A 82 11.73 2.10 -3.14
C THR A 82 12.21 0.86 -2.38
N ASP A 83 11.93 0.77 -1.08
CA ASP A 83 12.33 -0.33 -0.21
C ASP A 83 11.13 -1.23 0.17
N GLY A 84 9.92 -0.84 -0.26
CA GLY A 84 8.66 -1.56 -0.08
C GLY A 84 7.94 -1.24 1.24
N GLY A 85 8.22 -0.09 1.85
CA GLY A 85 7.44 0.49 2.93
C GLY A 85 6.15 1.13 2.39
N ALA A 86 5.01 0.88 3.04
CA ALA A 86 3.73 1.42 2.61
C ALA A 86 3.68 2.94 2.83
N LEU A 87 3.54 3.72 1.76
CA LEU A 87 3.31 5.16 1.86
C LEU A 87 1.81 5.45 1.97
N LEU A 88 1.03 4.85 1.09
CA LEU A 88 -0.43 4.94 1.10
C LEU A 88 -1.01 3.60 0.62
N VAL A 89 -2.04 3.09 1.31
CA VAL A 89 -2.76 1.89 0.90
C VAL A 89 -4.26 2.15 0.99
N GLU A 90 -4.93 2.11 -0.15
CA GLU A 90 -6.33 2.44 -0.27
C GLU A 90 -7.11 1.25 -0.88
N PRO A 91 -7.95 0.57 -0.08
CA PRO A 91 -8.82 -0.48 -0.59
C PRO A 91 -10.10 0.08 -1.20
N HIS A 92 -10.55 -0.56 -2.27
CA HIS A 92 -11.75 -0.23 -3.03
C HIS A 92 -12.52 -1.50 -3.39
N THR A 93 -13.72 -1.35 -3.94
CA THR A 93 -14.40 -2.47 -4.59
C THR A 93 -13.59 -2.93 -5.81
N ALA A 94 -13.56 -4.23 -6.09
CA ALA A 94 -12.63 -4.80 -7.07
C ALA A 94 -12.94 -4.45 -8.54
N ASP A 95 -14.11 -3.88 -8.82
CA ASP A 95 -14.52 -3.37 -10.12
C ASP A 95 -13.85 -2.02 -10.48
N ILE A 96 -13.30 -1.28 -9.50
CA ILE A 96 -12.51 -0.09 -9.77
C ILE A 96 -11.23 -0.49 -10.52
N GLN A 97 -10.99 0.15 -11.66
CA GLN A 97 -9.82 -0.12 -12.50
C GLN A 97 -8.60 0.69 -12.04
N ASP A 98 -7.42 0.19 -12.38
CA ASP A 98 -6.15 0.82 -11.98
C ASP A 98 -6.04 2.26 -12.52
N ARG A 99 -6.53 2.51 -13.75
CA ARG A 99 -6.63 3.84 -14.35
C ARG A 99 -7.56 4.83 -13.62
N ASP A 100 -8.53 4.32 -12.87
CA ASP A 100 -9.54 5.15 -12.18
C ASP A 100 -9.12 5.42 -10.72
N ALA A 101 -8.39 4.51 -10.09
CA ALA A 101 -7.87 4.69 -8.73
C ALA A 101 -6.49 5.38 -8.68
N GLY A 102 -5.66 5.23 -9.73
CA GLY A 102 -4.28 5.70 -9.72
C GLY A 102 -4.13 7.20 -9.50
N GLY A 103 -4.86 8.02 -10.26
CA GLY A 103 -4.83 9.48 -10.11
C GLY A 103 -5.25 9.96 -8.71
N PRO A 104 -6.43 9.56 -8.21
CA PRO A 104 -6.87 9.87 -6.85
C PRO A 104 -5.88 9.44 -5.76
N LEU A 105 -5.25 8.26 -5.91
CA LEU A 105 -4.24 7.78 -4.95
C LEU A 105 -3.02 8.72 -4.91
N LEU A 106 -2.53 9.15 -6.07
CA LEU A 106 -1.39 10.07 -6.16
C LEU A 106 -1.74 11.45 -5.60
N GLN A 107 -2.93 11.95 -5.87
CA GLN A 107 -3.43 13.22 -5.30
C GLN A 107 -3.50 13.17 -3.77
N MET A 108 -3.99 12.06 -3.21
CA MET A 108 -4.04 11.86 -1.76
C MET A 108 -2.66 11.77 -1.13
N ALA A 109 -1.66 11.24 -1.84
CA ALA A 109 -0.30 11.08 -1.33
C ALA A 109 0.50 12.40 -1.28
N GLN A 110 0.23 13.35 -2.18
CA GLN A 110 1.05 14.57 -2.34
C GLN A 110 1.23 15.41 -1.05
N PRO A 111 0.18 15.69 -0.25
CA PRO A 111 0.34 16.50 0.96
C PRO A 111 1.24 15.84 2.01
N PHE A 112 1.30 14.51 2.04
CA PHE A 112 2.09 13.74 3.00
C PHE A 112 3.51 13.46 2.50
N PHE A 113 3.68 13.35 1.18
CA PHE A 113 4.94 13.02 0.54
C PHE A 113 5.29 14.00 -0.60
N PRO A 114 5.47 15.30 -0.29
CA PRO A 114 5.64 16.35 -1.30
C PRO A 114 6.93 16.21 -2.13
N PHE A 115 7.88 15.41 -1.66
CA PHE A 115 9.16 15.18 -2.35
C PHE A 115 9.11 14.09 -3.41
N ILE A 116 8.02 13.31 -3.49
CA ILE A 116 7.87 12.29 -4.53
C ILE A 116 7.68 12.98 -5.87
N LYS A 117 8.66 12.81 -6.75
CA LYS A 117 8.65 13.37 -8.12
C LYS A 117 8.46 12.30 -9.18
N HIS A 118 8.65 11.03 -8.83
CA HIS A 118 8.64 9.91 -9.77
C HIS A 118 7.89 8.70 -9.21
N VAL A 119 7.01 8.10 -10.01
CA VAL A 119 6.29 6.88 -9.66
C VAL A 119 6.42 5.86 -10.79
N TRP A 120 6.86 4.65 -10.46
CA TRP A 120 6.78 3.51 -11.38
C TRP A 120 5.43 2.82 -11.26
N ALA A 121 4.81 2.52 -12.39
CA ALA A 121 3.53 1.83 -12.47
C ALA A 121 3.54 0.77 -13.58
N ASP A 122 2.54 -0.11 -13.59
CA ASP A 122 2.36 -1.05 -14.70
C ASP A 122 1.37 -0.54 -15.76
N GLY A 123 1.15 -1.37 -16.78
CA GLY A 123 0.28 -1.03 -17.90
C GLY A 123 -1.18 -0.73 -17.51
N GLY A 124 -1.66 -1.20 -16.35
CA GLY A 124 -3.01 -0.88 -15.88
C GLY A 124 -3.19 0.60 -15.54
N TYR A 125 -2.09 1.30 -15.25
CA TYR A 125 -2.06 2.72 -14.94
C TYR A 125 -1.71 3.60 -16.15
N ASN A 126 -1.51 3.01 -17.33
CA ASN A 126 -1.16 3.75 -18.55
C ASN A 126 -2.38 4.49 -19.11
N HIS A 127 -2.76 5.61 -18.47
CA HIS A 127 -3.92 6.40 -18.83
C HIS A 127 -3.74 7.86 -18.39
N GLN A 128 -4.28 8.81 -19.15
CA GLN A 128 -4.19 10.25 -18.85
C GLN A 128 -4.71 10.61 -17.46
N ARG A 129 -5.82 9.97 -17.03
CA ARG A 129 -6.36 10.08 -15.66
C ARG A 129 -5.36 9.79 -14.54
N VAL A 130 -4.27 9.08 -14.82
CA VAL A 130 -3.20 8.81 -13.86
C VAL A 130 -2.01 9.73 -14.13
N THR A 131 -1.55 9.79 -15.38
CA THR A 131 -0.33 10.54 -15.76
C THR A 131 -0.48 12.05 -15.66
N GLU A 132 -1.70 12.58 -15.80
CA GLU A 132 -2.01 14.02 -15.74
C GLU A 132 -2.68 14.42 -14.42
N ALA A 133 -2.90 13.49 -13.49
CA ALA A 133 -3.61 13.75 -12.23
C ALA A 133 -2.83 14.66 -11.26
N THR A 134 -1.50 14.67 -11.39
CA THR A 134 -0.58 15.37 -10.50
C THR A 134 0.68 15.78 -11.26
N SER A 135 1.56 16.56 -10.63
CA SER A 135 2.90 16.89 -11.16
C SER A 135 3.93 15.76 -11.02
N ILE A 136 3.54 14.62 -10.43
CA ILE A 136 4.42 13.45 -10.27
C ILE A 136 4.59 12.76 -11.63
N ALA A 137 5.83 12.55 -12.07
CA ALA A 137 6.09 11.81 -13.29
C ALA A 137 5.73 10.32 -13.10
N VAL A 138 4.83 9.78 -13.92
CA VAL A 138 4.43 8.38 -13.89
C VAL A 138 5.12 7.62 -15.03
N GLU A 139 6.06 6.75 -14.67
CA GLU A 139 6.77 5.88 -15.61
C GLU A 139 6.10 4.51 -15.69
N ILE A 140 5.57 4.17 -16.86
CA ILE A 140 4.98 2.86 -17.11
C ILE A 140 6.08 1.84 -17.43
N VAL A 141 6.30 0.91 -16.51
CA VAL A 141 7.26 -0.19 -16.67
C VAL A 141 6.69 -1.23 -17.63
N LYS A 142 7.20 -1.24 -18.85
CA LYS A 142 6.81 -2.18 -19.90
C LYS A 142 7.52 -3.52 -19.72
N LYS A 143 6.88 -4.61 -20.17
CA LYS A 143 7.56 -5.90 -20.34
C LYS A 143 8.58 -5.79 -21.48
N ASN A 144 9.68 -6.53 -21.38
CA ASN A 144 10.66 -6.57 -22.46
C ASN A 144 10.02 -7.18 -23.73
N PRO A 145 10.18 -6.57 -24.91
CA PRO A 145 9.67 -7.12 -26.16
C PRO A 145 10.21 -8.53 -26.38
N GLY A 146 9.34 -9.50 -26.67
CA GLY A 146 9.72 -10.89 -26.90
C GLY A 146 10.05 -11.72 -25.66
N GLN A 147 9.81 -11.20 -24.44
CA GLN A 147 10.02 -11.96 -23.21
C GLN A 147 9.04 -13.14 -23.10
N ILE A 148 9.59 -14.36 -23.10
CA ILE A 148 8.87 -15.61 -22.82
C ILE A 148 9.21 -16.01 -21.37
N GLY A 149 8.20 -16.20 -20.53
CA GLY A 149 8.38 -16.55 -19.12
C GLY A 149 8.57 -15.35 -18.18
N PHE A 150 8.90 -15.64 -16.92
CA PHE A 150 9.08 -14.64 -15.87
C PHE A 150 10.44 -13.95 -15.99
N ALA A 151 10.45 -12.61 -16.02
CA ALA A 151 11.65 -11.81 -15.83
C ALA A 151 11.34 -10.72 -14.80
N VAL A 152 12.31 -10.45 -13.94
CA VAL A 152 12.20 -9.41 -12.93
C VAL A 152 12.25 -8.06 -13.65
N LEU A 153 11.12 -7.36 -13.65
CA LEU A 153 11.08 -5.96 -14.09
C LEU A 153 11.67 -5.09 -12.98
N PRO A 154 12.72 -4.30 -13.25
CA PRO A 154 13.31 -3.41 -12.25
C PRO A 154 12.22 -2.57 -11.57
N ARG A 155 12.32 -2.41 -10.24
CA ARG A 155 11.41 -1.63 -9.37
C ARG A 155 9.99 -2.18 -9.18
N ARG A 156 9.38 -2.83 -10.18
CA ARG A 156 8.02 -3.40 -10.06
C ARG A 156 7.88 -4.48 -8.98
N TRP A 157 8.91 -5.31 -8.82
CA TRP A 157 8.91 -6.37 -7.81
C TRP A 157 8.84 -5.86 -6.36
N VAL A 158 9.12 -4.57 -6.12
CA VAL A 158 9.14 -3.98 -4.77
C VAL A 158 7.73 -3.92 -4.17
N VAL A 159 6.74 -3.47 -4.94
CA VAL A 159 5.33 -3.41 -4.50
C VAL A 159 4.70 -4.80 -4.46
N GLU A 160 5.07 -5.69 -5.38
CA GLU A 160 4.66 -7.09 -5.31
C GLU A 160 5.18 -7.76 -4.02
N ARG A 161 6.44 -7.50 -3.66
CA ARG A 161 7.03 -7.96 -2.40
C ARG A 161 6.33 -7.36 -1.17
N PHE A 162 5.93 -6.10 -1.23
CA PHE A 162 5.10 -5.49 -0.19
C PHE A 162 3.79 -6.28 0.01
N PHE A 163 3.07 -6.59 -1.07
CA PHE A 163 1.86 -7.43 -0.96
C PHE A 163 2.17 -8.82 -0.39
N VAL A 164 3.28 -9.44 -0.77
CA VAL A 164 3.71 -10.72 -0.18
C VAL A 164 3.94 -10.58 1.33
N TRP A 165 4.61 -9.52 1.79
CA TRP A 165 4.84 -9.28 3.22
C TRP A 165 3.54 -9.06 3.99
N ILE A 166 2.64 -8.22 3.47
CA ILE A 166 1.36 -7.93 4.11
C ILE A 166 0.48 -9.18 4.21
N ASN A 167 0.48 -10.03 3.17
CA ASN A 167 -0.28 -11.29 3.19
C ASN A 167 0.29 -12.35 4.17
N ARG A 168 1.50 -12.17 4.73
CA ARG A 168 1.96 -12.99 5.87
C ARG A 168 1.13 -12.74 7.13
N ASN A 169 0.47 -11.58 7.24
CA ASN A 169 -0.61 -11.41 8.19
C ASN A 169 -1.83 -12.18 7.67
N ARG A 170 -2.06 -13.39 8.21
CA ARG A 170 -3.11 -14.32 7.75
C ARG A 170 -4.51 -13.69 7.72
N ARG A 171 -4.75 -12.67 8.56
CA ARG A 171 -6.02 -11.90 8.53
C ARG A 171 -6.28 -11.25 7.17
N LEU A 172 -5.24 -10.90 6.43
CA LEU A 172 -5.34 -10.19 5.15
C LEU A 172 -5.34 -11.10 3.92
N ALA A 173 -5.25 -12.43 4.10
CA ALA A 173 -5.33 -13.40 3.02
C ALA A 173 -6.68 -13.37 2.27
N LYS A 174 -7.73 -12.95 2.97
CA LYS A 174 -9.03 -12.51 2.42
C LYS A 174 -9.41 -11.21 3.09
N ASP A 175 -10.35 -10.47 2.51
CA ASP A 175 -10.94 -9.32 3.17
C ASP A 175 -12.22 -9.74 3.92
N PHE A 176 -12.16 -9.65 5.25
CA PHE A 176 -13.28 -9.99 6.15
C PHE A 176 -14.08 -8.75 6.57
N GLU A 177 -13.68 -7.56 6.14
CA GLU A 177 -14.13 -6.31 6.73
C GLU A 177 -15.44 -5.79 6.12
N ALA A 178 -16.38 -5.40 6.99
CA ALA A 178 -17.66 -4.85 6.57
C ALA A 178 -17.50 -3.49 5.84
N SER A 179 -16.54 -2.65 6.22
CA SER A 179 -16.32 -1.34 5.60
C SER A 179 -14.93 -1.22 4.97
N ILE A 180 -14.83 -0.35 3.96
CA ILE A 180 -13.56 0.02 3.32
C ILE A 180 -12.59 0.62 4.35
N LYS A 181 -13.08 1.52 5.22
CA LYS A 181 -12.29 2.14 6.29
C LYS A 181 -11.66 1.09 7.22
N SER A 182 -12.41 0.04 7.58
CA SER A 182 -11.88 -1.03 8.43
C SER A 182 -10.82 -1.87 7.70
N ALA A 183 -11.02 -2.16 6.41
CA ALA A 183 -9.99 -2.81 5.58
C ALA A 183 -8.70 -1.98 5.48
N ALA A 184 -8.82 -0.67 5.28
CA ALA A 184 -7.67 0.23 5.26
C ALA A 184 -6.93 0.18 6.61
N ALA A 185 -7.65 0.28 7.73
CA ALA A 185 -7.06 0.21 9.06
C ALA A 185 -6.28 -1.10 9.29
N PHE A 186 -6.80 -2.25 8.85
CA PHE A 186 -6.08 -3.52 8.98
C PHE A 186 -4.86 -3.64 8.07
N LEU A 187 -4.88 -3.01 6.89
CA LEU A 187 -3.71 -2.92 6.01
C LEU A 187 -2.59 -2.11 6.66
N TYR A 188 -2.92 -0.94 7.22
CA TYR A 188 -1.95 -0.13 7.97
C TYR A 188 -1.48 -0.83 9.24
N ALA A 189 -2.35 -1.51 9.99
CA ALA A 189 -1.95 -2.28 11.16
C ALA A 189 -0.91 -3.38 10.79
N ALA A 190 -1.10 -4.07 9.67
CA ALA A 190 -0.12 -5.06 9.19
C ALA A 190 1.21 -4.42 8.76
N SER A 191 1.16 -3.25 8.10
CA SER A 191 2.36 -2.48 7.75
C SER A 191 3.13 -2.03 9.00
N VAL A 192 2.43 -1.49 10.01
CA VAL A 192 3.01 -1.09 11.30
C VAL A 192 3.67 -2.29 12.00
N MET A 193 3.01 -3.45 12.06
CA MET A 193 3.59 -4.66 12.65
C MET A 193 4.87 -5.11 11.90
N LEU A 194 4.89 -4.98 10.58
CA LEU A 194 6.07 -5.28 9.76
C LEU A 194 7.22 -4.32 10.10
N LEU A 195 6.97 -3.02 10.11
CA LEU A 195 7.96 -1.98 10.33
C LEU A 195 8.52 -2.01 11.76
N VAL A 196 7.68 -2.16 12.78
CA VAL A 196 8.12 -2.30 14.17
C VAL A 196 9.06 -3.49 14.34
N ARG A 197 8.75 -4.64 13.71
CA ARG A 197 9.63 -5.81 13.74
C ARG A 197 10.97 -5.57 13.03
N ARG A 198 11.01 -4.75 11.99
CA ARG A 198 12.28 -4.39 11.33
C ARG A 198 13.11 -3.50 12.21
N LEU A 199 12.52 -2.43 12.74
CA LEU A 199 13.20 -1.48 13.60
C LEU A 199 13.75 -2.15 14.86
N ALA A 200 12.96 -3.01 15.51
CA ALA A 200 13.37 -3.69 16.75
C ALA A 200 14.43 -4.78 16.56
N ARG A 201 14.69 -5.26 15.34
CA ARG A 201 15.71 -6.31 15.09
C ARG A 201 17.14 -5.78 14.99
N TYR A 202 17.29 -4.48 14.78
CA TYR A 202 18.58 -3.83 14.52
C TYR A 202 18.86 -2.70 15.53
N GLN A 203 18.17 -2.72 16.67
CA GLN A 203 18.59 -2.06 17.91
C GLN A 203 19.37 -3.05 18.74
#